data_AF-A0AAP2F1W5-F1
#
_entry.id   AF-A0AAP2F1W5-F1
#
_cell.length_a   1.000
_cell.length_b   1.000
_cell.length_c   1.000
_cell.angle_alpha   90.00
_cell.angle_beta   90.00
_cell.angle_gamma   90.00
#
_symmetry.space_group_name_H-M   'P 1'
#
loop_
_entity.id
_entity.type
_entity.pdbx_description
1 polymer ?
#
loop_
_entity_poly.entity_id
_entity_poly.type
_entity_poly.pdbx_seq_one_letter_code
_entity_poly.pdbx_strand_id
1 'polypeptide(L)'
;MQVLKAATSPKKVGASRDMVTLLRIQATDKHVVEFDNVDTRFNDCSNWQVMEGDKRILFSTRTHERFSDIKAGVLATIVVCENRATASDTAMLESAKAMMKVLDACPSFGALVAHPKRITD
;
A
#
# COMPACT_ATOMS: atom_id res chain seq x y z
N MET A 1 -47.11 -11.24 15.17
CA MET A 1 -45.91 -11.05 14.32
C MET A 1 -45.25 -9.73 14.72
N GLN A 2 -44.00 -9.77 15.19
CA GLN A 2 -43.27 -8.61 15.67
C GLN A 2 -42.47 -8.01 14.50
N VAL A 3 -42.71 -6.73 14.18
CA VAL A 3 -41.99 -6.03 13.11
C VAL A 3 -40.73 -5.39 13.71
N LEU A 4 -39.57 -5.97 13.42
CA LEU A 4 -38.26 -5.41 13.77
C LEU A 4 -37.95 -4.23 12.84
N LYS A 5 -38.08 -3.00 13.37
CA LYS A 5 -37.52 -1.80 12.74
C LYS A 5 -36.00 -1.78 12.99
N ALA A 6 -35.21 -2.18 12.00
CA ALA A 6 -33.79 -1.90 11.99
C ALA A 6 -33.59 -0.42 11.62
N ALA A 7 -33.28 0.42 12.60
CA ALA A 7 -32.84 1.79 12.36
C ALA A 7 -31.43 1.75 11.73
N THR A 8 -31.35 1.94 10.42
CA THR A 8 -30.07 2.18 9.73
C THR A 8 -29.76 3.67 9.83
N SER A 9 -28.76 4.01 10.64
CA SER A 9 -28.19 5.35 10.68
C SER A 9 -27.81 5.80 9.26
N PRO A 10 -28.13 7.04 8.85
CA PRO A 10 -27.84 7.51 7.50
C PRO A 10 -26.33 7.54 7.27
N LYS A 11 -25.85 6.75 6.30
CA LYS A 11 -24.45 6.75 5.86
C LYS A 11 -24.08 8.14 5.33
N LYS A 12 -22.95 8.68 5.77
CA LYS A 12 -22.38 9.92 5.23
C LYS A 12 -22.17 9.72 3.73
N VAL A 13 -22.85 10.52 2.90
CA VAL A 13 -22.73 10.47 1.44
C VAL A 13 -21.25 10.65 1.07
N GLY A 14 -20.67 9.70 0.33
CA GLY A 14 -19.26 9.71 -0.09
C GLY A 14 -18.30 8.81 0.71
N ALA A 15 -18.71 8.21 1.84
CA ALA A 15 -17.88 7.27 2.57
C ALA A 15 -18.10 5.82 2.06
N SER A 16 -17.21 5.33 1.20
CA SER A 16 -17.18 3.91 0.82
C SER A 16 -16.40 3.12 1.88
N ARG A 17 -16.92 1.98 2.30
CA ARG A 17 -16.15 1.03 3.15
C ARG A 17 -14.94 0.44 2.40
N ASP A 18 -14.96 0.56 1.08
CA ASP A 18 -13.93 0.04 0.19
C ASP A 18 -12.81 1.05 -0.08
N MET A 19 -12.91 2.26 0.49
CA MET A 19 -11.87 3.28 0.42
C MET A 19 -11.09 3.32 1.73
N VAL A 20 -9.77 3.16 1.65
CA VAL A 20 -8.84 3.35 2.77
C VAL A 20 -7.96 4.54 2.45
N THR A 21 -8.14 5.65 3.17
CA THR A 21 -7.44 6.92 2.89
C THR A 21 -5.94 6.82 3.03
N LEU A 22 -5.46 6.01 3.98
CA LEU A 22 -4.05 5.71 4.17
C LEU A 22 -3.92 4.27 4.68
N LEU A 23 -3.22 3.44 3.92
CA LEU A 23 -2.88 2.07 4.28
C LEU A 23 -1.39 1.98 4.59
N ARG A 24 -1.04 1.66 5.83
CA ARG A 24 0.35 1.50 6.27
C ARG A 24 0.62 0.05 6.68
N ILE A 25 1.69 -0.53 6.15
CA ILE A 25 2.13 -1.90 6.45
C ILE A 25 3.56 -1.87 6.94
N GLN A 26 3.82 -2.46 8.12
CA GLN A 26 5.20 -2.71 8.56
C GLN A 26 5.80 -3.85 7.72
N ALA A 27 6.63 -3.51 6.74
CA ALA A 27 7.22 -4.48 5.82
C ALA A 27 8.42 -5.21 6.45
N THR A 28 9.28 -4.47 7.14
CA THR A 28 10.43 -4.97 7.92
C THR A 28 10.59 -4.09 9.16
N ASP A 29 11.53 -4.37 10.06
CA ASP A 29 11.73 -3.55 11.27
C ASP A 29 12.09 -2.09 10.97
N LYS A 30 12.58 -1.80 9.75
CA LYS A 30 12.97 -0.46 9.31
C LYS A 30 12.01 0.19 8.34
N HIS A 31 11.32 -0.62 7.53
CA HIS A 31 10.54 -0.14 6.39
C HIS A 31 9.04 -0.20 6.66
N VAL A 32 8.38 0.93 6.46
CA VAL A 32 6.92 1.03 6.40
C VAL A 32 6.51 1.31 4.96
N VAL A 33 5.57 0.53 4.44
CA VAL A 33 4.96 0.74 3.12
C VAL A 33 3.66 1.49 3.31
N GLU A 34 3.46 2.54 2.54
CA GLU A 34 2.25 3.36 2.59
C GLU A 34 1.61 3.49 1.21
N PHE A 35 0.28 3.47 1.20
CA PHE A 35 -0.55 3.70 0.02
C PHE A 35 -1.65 4.69 0.38
N ASP A 36 -1.85 5.74 -0.43
CA ASP A 36 -2.94 6.68 -0.19
C ASP A 36 -4.18 6.27 -0.99
N ASN A 37 -5.35 6.59 -0.47
CA ASN A 37 -6.64 6.47 -1.16
C ASN A 37 -6.83 5.13 -1.87
N VAL A 38 -6.54 4.03 -1.17
CA VAL A 38 -6.71 2.67 -1.69
C VAL A 38 -8.19 2.40 -1.93
N ASP A 39 -8.57 2.11 -3.19
CA ASP A 39 -9.89 1.57 -3.53
C ASP A 39 -9.79 0.05 -3.70
N THR A 40 -10.34 -0.71 -2.75
CA THR A 40 -10.28 -2.17 -2.80
C THR A 40 -11.22 -2.80 -3.83
N ARG A 41 -12.22 -2.06 -4.34
CA ARG A 41 -13.11 -2.56 -5.42
C ARG A 41 -12.39 -2.51 -6.75
N PHE A 42 -11.76 -1.37 -7.03
CA PHE A 42 -10.99 -1.24 -8.25
C PHE A 42 -9.64 -1.91 -8.12
N ASN A 43 -9.06 -2.07 -6.93
CA ASN A 43 -7.71 -2.62 -6.71
C ASN A 43 -6.62 -1.68 -7.25
N ASP A 44 -6.75 -0.40 -6.88
CA ASP A 44 -5.79 0.66 -7.14
C ASP A 44 -5.63 1.58 -5.92
N CYS A 45 -4.63 2.47 -6.01
CA CYS A 45 -4.39 3.53 -5.04
C CYS A 45 -3.93 4.81 -5.74
N SER A 46 -3.84 5.88 -4.95
CA SER A 46 -3.16 7.12 -5.33
C SER A 46 -1.88 7.21 -4.53
N ASN A 47 -0.75 7.44 -5.19
CA ASN A 47 0.57 7.44 -4.58
C ASN A 47 0.89 6.13 -3.81
N TRP A 48 2.18 5.91 -3.65
CA TRP A 48 2.67 4.94 -2.69
C TRP A 48 4.10 5.29 -2.31
N GLN A 49 4.53 4.82 -1.15
CA GLN A 49 5.88 5.08 -0.67
C GLN A 49 6.40 3.99 0.26
N VAL A 50 7.71 3.88 0.32
CA VAL A 50 8.45 3.11 1.31
C VAL A 50 9.23 4.10 2.17
N MET A 51 8.92 4.09 3.45
CA MET A 51 9.51 4.95 4.47
C MET A 51 10.55 4.15 5.27
N GLU A 52 11.70 4.77 5.55
CA GLU A 52 12.66 4.32 6.56
C GLU A 52 12.76 5.40 7.65
N GLY A 53 12.11 5.17 8.78
CA GLY A 53 11.83 6.25 9.75
C GLY A 53 11.03 7.37 9.10
N ASP A 54 11.51 8.62 9.23
CA ASP A 54 10.84 9.81 8.65
C ASP A 54 11.23 10.06 7.18
N LYS A 55 12.03 9.20 6.56
CA LYS A 55 12.56 9.41 5.20
C LYS A 55 11.80 8.59 4.17
N ARG A 56 11.34 9.26 3.11
CA ARG A 56 10.80 8.63 1.91
C ARG A 56 11.94 8.15 1.02
N ILE A 57 12.08 6.83 0.84
CA ILE A 57 13.20 6.23 0.08
C ILE A 57 12.79 5.88 -1.34
N LEU A 58 11.68 5.16 -1.49
CA LEU A 58 11.13 4.74 -2.79
C LEU A 58 9.68 5.16 -2.86
N PHE A 59 9.26 5.74 -3.97
CA PHE A 59 7.89 6.24 -4.07
C PHE A 59 7.40 6.49 -5.48
N SER A 60 6.07 6.63 -5.56
CA SER A 60 5.38 7.16 -6.72
C SER A 60 4.42 8.27 -6.31
N THR A 61 4.19 9.21 -7.23
CA THR A 61 3.26 10.33 -7.09
C THR A 61 2.13 10.27 -8.12
N ARG A 62 1.91 9.11 -8.74
CA ARG A 62 0.83 8.96 -9.72
C ARG A 62 -0.51 8.87 -9.00
N THR A 63 -1.53 9.46 -9.61
CA THR A 63 -2.87 9.58 -9.03
C THR A 63 -3.70 8.31 -9.14
N HIS A 64 -3.33 7.40 -10.05
CA HIS A 64 -4.01 6.13 -10.26
C HIS A 64 -2.99 5.04 -10.63
N GLU A 65 -2.78 4.08 -9.73
CA GLU A 65 -1.93 2.93 -9.99
C GLU A 65 -2.62 1.64 -9.57
N ARG A 66 -2.73 0.71 -10.52
CA ARG A 66 -3.23 -0.64 -10.27
C ARG A 66 -2.22 -1.40 -9.44
N PHE A 67 -2.69 -2.29 -8.57
CA PHE A 67 -1.82 -3.16 -7.77
C PHE A 67 -0.77 -3.90 -8.63
N SER A 68 -1.16 -4.39 -9.81
CA SER A 68 -0.26 -5.06 -10.76
C SER A 68 0.83 -4.14 -11.32
N ASP A 69 0.48 -2.87 -11.57
CA ASP A 69 1.41 -1.89 -12.15
C ASP A 69 2.45 -1.47 -11.12
N ILE A 70 2.03 -1.31 -9.86
CA ILE A 70 2.93 -1.07 -8.73
C ILE A 70 3.91 -2.23 -8.61
N LYS A 71 3.41 -3.47 -8.63
CA LYS A 71 4.26 -4.67 -8.54
C LYS A 71 5.28 -4.72 -9.68
N ALA A 72 4.85 -4.48 -10.92
CA ALA A 72 5.74 -4.43 -12.08
C ALA A 72 6.79 -3.30 -11.96
N GLY A 73 6.39 -2.11 -11.51
CA GLY A 73 7.28 -0.97 -11.29
C GLY A 73 8.33 -1.25 -10.22
N VAL A 74 7.93 -1.83 -9.09
CA VAL A 74 8.86 -2.22 -8.01
C VAL A 74 9.84 -3.29 -8.49
N LEU A 75 9.39 -4.28 -9.28
CA LEU A 75 10.29 -5.27 -9.88
C LEU A 75 11.33 -4.62 -10.79
N ALA A 76 10.91 -3.67 -11.64
CA ALA A 76 11.82 -2.93 -12.49
C ALA A 76 12.86 -2.15 -11.67
N THR A 77 12.45 -1.53 -10.56
CA THR A 77 13.38 -0.85 -9.63
C THR A 77 14.41 -1.82 -9.05
N ILE A 78 14.01 -3.03 -8.64
CA ILE A 78 14.94 -4.06 -8.15
C ILE A 78 15.99 -4.36 -9.22
N VAL A 79 15.58 -4.70 -10.43
CA VAL A 79 16.49 -5.04 -11.54
C VAL A 79 17.47 -3.91 -11.84
N VAL A 80 16.99 -2.66 -11.82
CA VAL A 80 17.82 -1.49 -12.08
C VAL A 80 18.86 -1.26 -10.99
N CYS A 81 18.54 -1.54 -9.72
CA CYS A 81 19.40 -1.24 -8.58
C CYS A 81 20.30 -2.40 -8.16
N GLU A 82 20.00 -3.65 -8.55
CA GLU A 82 20.74 -4.86 -8.13
C GLU A 82 22.25 -4.81 -8.38
N ASN A 83 22.69 -4.09 -9.41
CA ASN A 83 24.11 -3.99 -9.80
C ASN A 83 24.72 -2.60 -9.59
N ARG A 84 24.03 -1.72 -8.85
CA ARG A 84 24.49 -0.34 -8.62
C ARG A 84 25.17 -0.19 -7.26
N ALA A 85 26.20 0.64 -7.20
CA ALA A 85 27.12 0.72 -6.06
C ALA A 85 26.95 1.96 -5.16
N THR A 86 26.03 2.88 -5.46
CA THR A 86 25.84 4.05 -4.59
C THR A 86 25.01 3.68 -3.37
N ALA A 87 25.27 4.34 -2.23
CA ALA A 87 24.47 4.14 -1.02
C ALA A 87 22.98 4.42 -1.25
N SER A 88 22.65 5.36 -2.15
CA SER A 88 21.26 5.65 -2.53
C SER A 88 20.63 4.49 -3.30
N ASP A 89 21.35 3.89 -4.25
CA ASP A 89 20.85 2.74 -5.00
C ASP A 89 20.65 1.52 -4.09
N THR A 90 21.56 1.31 -3.12
CA THR A 90 21.40 0.25 -2.11
C THR A 90 20.15 0.46 -1.25
N ALA A 91 19.91 1.69 -0.77
CA ALA A 91 18.70 2.00 0.01
C ALA A 91 17.42 1.80 -0.80
N MET A 92 17.41 2.24 -2.06
CA MET A 92 16.28 2.02 -2.98
C MET A 92 16.06 0.52 -3.25
N LEU A 93 17.12 -0.26 -3.43
CA LEU A 93 17.03 -1.71 -3.65
C LEU A 93 16.40 -2.42 -2.45
N GLU A 94 16.88 -2.13 -1.24
CA GLU A 94 16.34 -2.75 -0.02
C GLU A 94 14.89 -2.33 0.24
N SER A 95 14.55 -1.06 -0.03
CA SER A 95 13.16 -0.58 0.01
C SER A 95 12.27 -1.26 -1.02
N ALA A 96 12.75 -1.43 -2.26
CA ALA A 96 12.01 -2.12 -3.31
C ALA A 96 11.77 -3.60 -2.98
N LYS A 97 12.78 -4.30 -2.42
CA LYS A 97 12.62 -5.67 -1.92
C LYS A 97 11.63 -5.76 -0.76
N ALA A 98 11.65 -4.81 0.17
CA ALA A 98 10.70 -4.77 1.27
C ALA A 98 9.25 -4.59 0.76
N MET A 99 9.05 -3.68 -0.18
CA MET A 99 7.77 -3.47 -0.86
C MET A 99 7.32 -4.72 -1.62
N MET A 100 8.21 -5.34 -2.40
CA MET A 100 7.90 -6.54 -3.17
C MET A 100 7.43 -7.69 -2.26
N LYS A 101 8.08 -7.90 -1.09
CA LYS A 101 7.63 -8.91 -0.12
C LYS A 101 6.19 -8.68 0.35
N VAL A 102 5.79 -7.43 0.57
CA VAL A 102 4.41 -7.08 0.93
C VAL A 102 3.45 -7.38 -0.23
N LEU A 103 3.83 -7.01 -1.45
CA LEU A 103 3.02 -7.24 -2.67
C LEU A 103 2.96 -8.71 -3.12
N ASP A 104 3.95 -9.53 -2.77
CA ASP A 104 3.96 -10.97 -3.05
C ASP A 104 3.13 -11.74 -2.02
N ALA A 105 3.10 -11.28 -0.77
CA ALA A 105 2.30 -11.90 0.29
C ALA A 105 0.79 -11.69 0.11
N CYS A 106 0.37 -10.73 -0.70
CA CYS A 106 -1.03 -10.37 -0.87
C CYS A 106 -1.39 -10.21 -2.35
N PRO A 107 -2.47 -10.85 -2.86
CA PRO A 107 -2.84 -10.77 -4.26
C PRO A 107 -3.54 -9.45 -4.66
N SER A 108 -3.93 -8.61 -3.70
CA SER A 108 -4.68 -7.38 -3.93
C SER A 108 -4.59 -6.40 -2.76
N PHE A 109 -5.03 -5.17 -2.97
CA PHE A 109 -5.23 -4.19 -1.92
C PHE A 109 -6.24 -4.62 -0.87
N GLY A 110 -7.31 -5.33 -1.27
CA GLY A 110 -8.26 -5.90 -0.30
C GLY A 110 -7.58 -6.86 0.67
N ALA A 111 -6.63 -7.66 0.19
CA ALA A 111 -5.81 -8.53 1.05
C ALA A 111 -4.83 -7.72 1.92
N LEU A 112 -4.21 -6.66 1.38
CA LEU A 112 -3.34 -5.78 2.17
C LEU A 112 -4.08 -5.05 3.31
N VAL A 113 -5.33 -4.65 3.08
CA VAL A 113 -6.17 -4.02 4.11
C VAL A 113 -6.41 -4.96 5.30
N ALA A 114 -6.43 -6.28 5.07
CA ALA A 114 -6.54 -7.31 6.08
C ALA A 114 -5.19 -7.84 6.59
N HIS A 115 -4.07 -7.24 6.18
CA HIS A 115 -2.73 -7.73 6.50
C HIS A 115 -2.44 -7.64 8.01
N PRO A 116 -1.85 -8.68 8.65
CA PRO A 116 -1.65 -8.71 10.10
C PRO A 116 -0.67 -7.66 10.63
N LYS A 117 0.26 -7.20 9.78
CA LYS A 117 1.20 -6.10 10.11
C LYS A 117 0.70 -4.72 9.69
N ARG A 118 -0.61 -4.58 9.45
CA ARG A 118 -1.20 -3.28 9.15
C ARG A 118 -1.15 -2.40 10.39
N ILE A 119 -0.68 -1.17 10.20
CA ILE A 119 -0.65 -0.12 11.20
C ILE A 119 -1.99 0.64 11.11
N THR A 120 -2.68 0.81 12.24
CA THR A 120 -4.04 1.37 12.31
C THR A 120 -4.16 2.56 13.28
N ASP A 121 -3.03 3.06 13.76
CA ASP A 121 -2.94 4.19 14.69
C ASP A 121 -3.30 5.54 14.04
#